data_AF-A0A923BAH4-F1
#
_entry.id   AF-A0A923BAH4-F1
#
_cell.length_a   1.000
_cell.length_b   1.000
_cell.length_c   1.000
_cell.angle_alpha   90.00
_cell.angle_beta   90.00
_cell.angle_gamma   90.00
#
_symmetry.space_group_name_H-M   'P 1'
#
loop_
_entity.id
_entity.type
_entity.pdbx_description
1 polymer ?
#
loop_
_entity_poly.entity_id
_entity_poly.type
_entity_poly.pdbx_seq_one_letter_code
_entity_poly.pdbx_strand_id
1 'polypeptide(L)'
;EHGILKREPCADDRRKIEYRLTEKGFDLLPAMLALRQWGQKYGGEFVVEDPVLVDERDRLPIGPVSILAHDGRILGPQDLWLTRPANLGKRADGTIATPGAGLGKGDVVNLAAKKAAAR
;
A
#
# COMPACT_ATOMS: atom_id res chain seq x y z
N GLU A 1 -12.20 -20.01 10.54
CA GLU A 1 -11.10 -19.02 10.55
C GLU A 1 -10.87 -18.48 9.14
N HIS A 2 -10.59 -17.18 8.97
CA HIS A 2 -10.39 -16.55 7.64
C HIS A 2 -8.95 -16.70 7.09
N GLY A 3 -8.09 -17.46 7.78
CA GLY A 3 -6.70 -17.71 7.38
C GLY A 3 -5.79 -16.50 7.51
N ILE A 4 -6.13 -15.52 8.37
CA ILE A 4 -5.30 -14.34 8.65
C ILE A 4 -4.29 -14.65 9.76
N LEU A 5 -4.74 -15.35 10.79
CA LEU A 5 -3.95 -15.79 11.92
C LEU A 5 -3.78 -17.31 11.87
N LYS A 6 -2.60 -17.78 12.23
CA LYS A 6 -2.32 -19.19 12.51
C LYS A 6 -2.06 -19.36 14.00
N ARG A 7 -2.52 -20.50 14.52
CA ARG A 7 -2.36 -20.91 15.92
C ARG A 7 -1.12 -21.78 16.03
N GLU A 8 -0.13 -21.35 16.78
CA GLU A 8 1.11 -22.10 17.00
C GLU A 8 1.37 -22.23 18.50
N PRO A 9 1.86 -23.39 19.00
CA PRO A 9 2.31 -23.49 20.37
C PRO A 9 3.42 -22.47 20.64
N CYS A 10 3.34 -21.76 21.76
CA CYS A 10 4.40 -20.86 22.20
C CYS A 10 5.72 -21.62 22.35
N ALA A 11 6.81 -21.03 21.88
CA ALA A 11 8.14 -21.63 21.93
C ALA A 11 8.62 -21.84 23.39
N ASP A 12 8.26 -20.91 24.28
CA ASP A 12 8.70 -20.90 25.69
C ASP A 12 7.79 -21.71 26.63
N ASP A 13 6.49 -21.82 26.31
CA ASP A 13 5.54 -22.64 27.07
C ASP A 13 4.51 -23.25 26.13
N ARG A 14 4.68 -24.52 25.75
CA ARG A 14 3.80 -25.23 24.81
C ARG A 14 2.34 -25.35 25.26
N ARG A 15 2.02 -25.00 26.51
CA ARG A 15 0.63 -24.90 27.01
C ARG A 15 -0.06 -23.61 26.56
N LYS A 16 0.71 -22.61 26.15
CA LYS A 16 0.21 -21.34 25.60
C LYS A 16 0.13 -21.44 24.07
N ILE A 17 -0.94 -20.86 23.52
CA ILE A 17 -1.13 -20.73 22.07
C ILE A 17 -0.83 -19.29 21.69
N GLU A 18 0.06 -19.12 20.72
CA GLU A 18 0.32 -17.83 20.09
C GLU A 18 -0.45 -17.72 18.78
N TYR A 19 -0.95 -16.51 18.51
CA TYR A 19 -1.56 -16.16 17.24
C TYR A 19 -0.55 -15.36 16.41
N ARG A 20 -0.10 -15.96 15.31
CA ARG A 20 0.86 -15.34 14.41
C ARG A 20 0.18 -14.99 13.09
N LEU A 21 0.57 -13.87 12.49
CA LEU A 21 0.10 -13.52 11.15
C LEU A 21 0.58 -14.58 10.15
N THR A 22 -0.32 -14.94 9.25
CA THR A 22 0.00 -15.67 8.03
C THR A 22 0.49 -14.69 6.96
N GLU A 23 0.98 -15.19 5.83
CA GLU A 23 1.29 -14.37 4.65
C GLU A 23 0.09 -13.49 4.23
N LYS A 24 -1.10 -14.09 4.14
CA LYS A 24 -2.37 -13.37 3.90
C LYS A 24 -2.64 -12.27 4.93
N GLY A 25 -2.22 -12.48 6.18
CA GLY A 25 -2.34 -11.47 7.24
C GLY A 25 -1.36 -10.31 7.06
N PHE A 26 -0.13 -10.58 6.64
CA PHE A 26 0.85 -9.55 6.31
C PHE A 26 0.44 -8.72 5.09
N ASP A 27 -0.23 -9.32 4.10
CA ASP A 27 -0.75 -8.61 2.92
C ASP A 27 -1.80 -7.53 3.25
N LEU A 28 -2.36 -7.54 4.48
CA LEU A 28 -3.28 -6.50 4.96
C LEU A 28 -2.58 -5.24 5.47
N LEU A 29 -1.26 -5.25 5.65
CA LEU A 29 -0.51 -4.11 6.18
C LEU A 29 -0.75 -2.79 5.40
N PRO A 30 -0.80 -2.77 4.05
CA PRO A 30 -1.08 -1.53 3.32
C PRO A 30 -2.46 -0.94 3.65
N ALA A 31 -3.47 -1.79 3.83
CA ALA A 31 -4.82 -1.35 4.22
C ALA A 31 -4.83 -0.78 5.65
N MET A 32 -4.15 -1.45 6.58
CA MET A 32 -4.01 -0.98 7.97
C MET A 32 -3.29 0.37 8.04
N LEU A 33 -2.23 0.55 7.23
CA LEU A 33 -1.49 1.82 7.17
C LEU A 33 -2.35 2.94 6.57
N ALA A 34 -3.15 2.65 5.54
CA ALA A 34 -4.07 3.63 4.95
C ALA A 34 -5.09 4.13 5.99
N LEU A 35 -5.70 3.20 6.75
CA LEU A 35 -6.65 3.53 7.81
C LEU A 35 -5.99 4.33 8.95
N ARG A 36 -4.76 3.96 9.32
CA ARG A 36 -3.97 4.70 10.32
C ARG A 36 -3.77 6.15 9.88
N GLN A 37 -3.24 6.38 8.68
CA GLN A 37 -2.97 7.74 8.18
C GLN A 37 -4.26 8.55 8.01
N TRP A 38 -5.36 7.92 7.58
CA TRP A 38 -6.67 8.56 7.56
C TRP A 38 -7.11 9.00 8.96
N GLY A 39 -7.00 8.11 9.96
CA GLY A 39 -7.33 8.42 11.34
C GLY A 39 -6.45 9.51 11.94
N GLN A 40 -5.17 9.58 11.59
CA GLN A 40 -4.28 10.67 12.02
C GLN A 40 -4.66 12.01 11.40
N LYS A 41 -5.14 12.02 10.16
CA LYS A 41 -5.54 13.24 9.45
C LYS A 41 -6.89 13.80 9.94
N TYR A 42 -7.82 12.94 10.31
CA TYR A 42 -9.21 13.30 10.60
C TYR A 42 -9.66 13.00 12.04
N GLY A 43 -8.81 12.41 12.88
CA GLY A 43 -9.06 12.19 14.29
C GLY A 43 -9.23 13.52 15.03
N GLY A 44 -10.29 13.62 15.84
CA GLY A 44 -10.79 14.89 16.38
C GLY A 44 -9.89 15.61 17.41
N GLU A 45 -8.74 15.06 17.77
CA GLU A 45 -7.73 15.72 18.60
C GLU A 45 -6.42 15.77 17.82
N PHE A 46 -5.64 16.84 18.00
CA PHE A 46 -4.27 16.95 17.47
C PHE A 46 -3.38 15.89 18.16
N VAL A 47 -3.53 14.64 17.74
CA VAL A 47 -2.69 13.53 18.21
C VAL A 47 -1.31 13.77 17.62
N VAL A 48 -0.40 14.25 18.46
CA VAL A 48 1.03 14.15 18.19
C VAL A 48 1.34 12.66 18.15
N GLU A 49 1.76 12.16 16.99
CA GLU A 49 2.09 10.75 16.81
C GLU A 49 3.31 10.40 17.69
N ASP A 50 3.08 9.60 18.74
CA ASP A 50 4.13 9.06 19.59
C ASP A 50 3.78 7.61 20.01
N PRO A 51 4.51 6.58 19.56
CA PRO A 51 5.70 6.64 18.67
C PRO A 51 5.37 6.83 17.18
N VAL A 52 6.32 7.40 16.43
CA VAL A 52 6.23 7.58 14.97
C VAL A 52 6.61 6.31 14.22
N LEU A 53 5.78 5.90 13.25
CA LEU A 53 6.12 4.79 12.35
C LEU A 53 7.08 5.26 11.26
N VAL A 54 8.24 4.61 11.18
CA VAL A 54 9.37 5.03 10.33
C VAL A 54 9.88 3.90 9.42
N ASP A 55 10.56 4.26 8.33
CA ASP A 55 11.34 3.33 7.52
C ASP A 55 12.50 2.78 8.37
N GLU A 56 12.73 1.47 8.27
CA GLU A 56 13.82 0.84 8.98
C GLU A 56 15.19 1.39 8.54
N ARG A 57 15.32 1.74 7.26
CA ARG A 57 16.59 2.15 6.66
C ARG A 57 17.13 3.47 7.23
N ASP A 58 16.29 4.51 7.28
CA ASP A 58 16.71 5.88 7.58
C ASP A 58 15.97 6.50 8.77
N ARG A 59 15.04 5.76 9.38
CA ARG A 59 14.23 6.21 10.52
C ARG A 59 13.41 7.47 10.23
N LEU A 60 13.12 7.74 8.96
CA LEU A 60 12.21 8.82 8.57
C LEU A 60 10.76 8.32 8.51
N PRO A 61 9.76 9.19 8.74
CA PRO A 61 8.35 8.80 8.72
C PRO A 61 7.96 8.12 7.40
N ILE A 62 7.10 7.11 7.49
CA ILE A 62 6.57 6.45 6.30
C ILE A 62 5.75 7.45 5.46
N GLY A 63 6.01 7.46 4.15
CA GLY A 63 5.28 8.31 3.21
C GLY A 63 3.77 8.02 3.14
N PRO A 64 3.01 8.88 2.45
CA PRO A 64 1.57 8.69 2.31
C PRO A 64 1.24 7.42 1.54
N VAL A 65 0.27 6.64 2.03
CA VAL A 65 -0.28 5.53 1.25
C VAL A 65 -0.92 6.09 -0.01
N SER A 66 -0.49 5.57 -1.15
CA SER A 66 -0.84 6.09 -2.47
C SER A 66 -1.33 4.97 -3.38
N ILE A 67 -2.19 5.30 -4.34
CA ILE A 67 -2.58 4.37 -5.40
C ILE A 67 -1.53 4.44 -6.50
N LEU A 68 -0.97 3.29 -6.88
CA LEU A 68 -0.03 3.20 -7.97
C LEU A 68 -0.71 2.62 -9.21
N ALA A 69 -0.45 3.23 -10.37
CA ALA A 69 -0.63 2.56 -11.64
C ALA A 69 0.39 1.42 -11.78
N HIS A 70 0.09 0.49 -12.69
CA HIS A 70 0.98 -0.62 -13.04
C HIS A 70 2.37 -0.17 -13.53
N ASP A 71 2.53 1.10 -13.93
CA ASP A 71 3.77 1.72 -14.42
C ASP A 71 4.46 2.63 -13.37
N GLY A 72 3.99 2.61 -12.11
CA GLY A 72 4.57 3.39 -11.01
C GLY A 72 4.18 4.87 -10.98
N ARG A 73 3.22 5.33 -11.80
CA ARG A 73 2.59 6.63 -11.55
C ARG A 73 1.74 6.60 -10.28
N ILE A 74 1.79 7.68 -9.50
CA ILE A 74 0.84 7.91 -8.41
C ILE A 74 -0.47 8.42 -9.03
N LEU A 75 -1.58 7.80 -8.67
CA LEU A 75 -2.91 8.11 -9.17
C LEU A 75 -3.73 8.87 -8.11
N GLY A 76 -4.47 9.86 -8.58
CA GLY A 76 -5.53 10.51 -7.82
C GLY A 76 -6.91 9.91 -8.11
N PRO A 77 -7.97 10.38 -7.42
CA PRO A 77 -9.33 9.87 -7.61
C PRO A 77 -9.85 9.99 -9.05
N GLN A 78 -9.46 11.05 -9.77
CA GLN A 78 -9.88 11.31 -11.15
C GLN A 78 -9.19 10.39 -12.17
N ASP A 79 -8.08 9.74 -11.78
CA ASP A 79 -7.34 8.82 -12.66
C ASP A 79 -7.89 7.38 -12.60
N LEU A 80 -8.83 7.11 -11.69
CA LEU A 80 -9.40 5.79 -11.48
C LEU A 80 -10.59 5.56 -12.40
N TRP A 81 -10.59 4.40 -13.05
CA TRP A 81 -11.66 4.01 -13.96
C TRP A 81 -12.01 2.54 -13.80
N LEU A 82 -13.30 2.23 -13.77
CA LEU A 82 -13.78 0.86 -13.77
C LEU A 82 -14.11 0.44 -15.21
N THR A 83 -13.53 -0.67 -15.65
CA THR A 83 -13.78 -1.24 -16.98
C THR A 83 -14.01 -2.73 -16.91
N ARG A 84 -14.68 -3.28 -17.92
CA ARG A 84 -14.84 -4.74 -18.05
C ARG A 84 -13.52 -5.36 -18.52
N PRO A 85 -13.26 -6.65 -18.20
CA PRO A 85 -12.07 -7.36 -18.68
C PRO A 85 -11.86 -7.26 -20.20
N ALA A 86 -12.93 -7.33 -20.99
CA ALA A 86 -12.89 -7.22 -22.46
C ALA A 86 -12.42 -5.85 -23.01
N ASN A 87 -12.31 -4.85 -22.14
CA ASN A 87 -11.92 -3.48 -22.47
C ASN A 87 -10.60 -3.06 -21.79
N LEU A 88 -9.87 -3.99 -21.17
CA LEU A 88 -8.56 -3.69 -20.61
C LEU A 88 -7.62 -3.13 -21.69
N GLY A 89 -6.92 -2.05 -21.35
CA GLY A 89 -6.01 -1.34 -22.27
C GLY A 89 -6.69 -0.42 -23.29
N LYS A 90 -8.00 -0.55 -23.56
CA LYS A 90 -8.71 0.34 -24.49
C LYS A 90 -8.98 1.69 -23.85
N ARG A 91 -8.46 2.75 -24.45
CA ARG A 91 -8.69 4.14 -24.03
C ARG A 91 -9.93 4.73 -24.70
N ALA A 92 -10.43 5.84 -24.16
CA ALA A 92 -11.60 6.54 -24.70
C ALA A 92 -11.38 7.07 -26.13
N ASP A 93 -10.12 7.32 -26.52
CA ASP A 93 -9.71 7.72 -27.87
C ASP A 93 -9.58 6.54 -28.85
N GLY A 94 -9.89 5.31 -28.41
CA GLY A 94 -9.79 4.10 -29.23
C GLY A 94 -8.40 3.46 -29.29
N THR A 95 -7.38 4.08 -28.68
CA THR A 95 -6.02 3.50 -28.62
C THR A 95 -5.94 2.36 -27.62
N ILE A 96 -4.97 1.45 -27.81
CA ILE A 96 -4.73 0.30 -26.92
C ILE A 96 -3.39 0.49 -26.20
N ALA A 97 -3.44 0.54 -24.87
CA ALA A 97 -2.26 0.61 -24.03
C ALA A 97 -1.55 -0.75 -23.96
N THR A 98 -0.21 -0.71 -23.99
CA THR A 98 0.64 -1.86 -23.70
C THR A 98 0.98 -1.87 -22.20
N PRO A 99 0.91 -3.01 -21.50
CA PRO A 99 1.35 -3.09 -20.11
C PRO A 99 2.82 -2.69 -19.95
N GLY A 100 3.11 -1.83 -18.96
CA GLY A 100 4.48 -1.57 -18.52
C GLY A 100 5.11 -2.76 -17.78
N ALA A 101 6.41 -2.66 -17.48
CA ALA A 101 7.07 -3.60 -16.59
C ALA A 101 6.44 -3.51 -15.18
N GLY A 102 6.21 -4.66 -14.55
CA GLY A 102 5.64 -4.71 -13.20
C GLY A 102 6.57 -4.12 -12.15
N LEU A 103 6.00 -3.58 -11.08
CA LEU A 103 6.73 -3.03 -9.94
C LEU A 103 7.11 -4.14 -8.95
N GLY A 104 8.36 -4.15 -8.50
CA GLY A 104 8.90 -5.05 -7.51
C GLY A 104 9.29 -4.36 -6.19
N LYS A 105 9.62 -5.17 -5.18
CA LYS A 105 10.16 -4.68 -3.91
C LYS A 105 11.50 -3.99 -4.15
N GLY A 106 11.59 -2.71 -3.76
CA GLY A 106 12.80 -1.91 -3.92
C GLY A 106 12.78 -0.98 -5.14
N ASP A 107 11.75 -1.06 -5.99
CA ASP A 107 11.57 -0.09 -7.07
C ASP A 107 11.27 1.29 -6.49
N VAL A 108 11.93 2.30 -7.06
CA VAL A 108 11.80 3.70 -6.60
C VAL A 108 11.14 4.53 -7.70
N VAL A 109 10.01 5.14 -7.38
CA VAL A 109 9.40 6.18 -8.22
C VAL A 109 10.19 7.48 -8.00
N ASN A 110 10.94 7.92 -9.01
CA ASN A 110 11.67 9.18 -8.94
C ASN A 110 10.70 10.37 -8.96
N LEU A 111 10.46 10.96 -7.78
CA LEU A 111 9.54 12.07 -7.58
C LEU A 111 9.99 13.37 -8.28
N ALA A 112 11.30 13.58 -8.46
CA ALA A 112 11.84 14.79 -9.07
C ALA A 112 11.61 14.81 -10.59
N ALA A 113 11.84 13.68 -11.26
CA ALA A 113 11.61 13.54 -12.71
C ALA A 113 10.13 13.71 -13.09
N LYS A 114 9.21 13.20 -12.27
CA LYS A 114 7.76 13.28 -12.55
C LYS A 114 7.18 14.67 -12.33
N LYS A 115 7.66 15.45 -11.34
CA LYS A 115 7.23 16.85 -11.15
C LYS A 115 7.59 17.75 -12.34
N ALA A 116 8.68 17.46 -13.05
CA ALA A 116 9.08 18.21 -14.23
C ALA A 116 8.21 17.91 -15.47
N ALA A 117 7.71 16.68 -15.60
CA ALA A 117 6.86 16.28 -16.73
C ALA A 117 5.38 16.66 -16.58
N ALA A 118 4.93 17.02 -15.36
CA ALA A 118 3.56 17.45 -15.07
C ALA A 118 3.40 18.98 -15.04
N ARG A 119 4.46 19.73 -15.36
CA ARG A 119 4.46 21.19 -15.55
C ARG A 119 4.52 21.51 -17.03
#